data_AF-A0AAD7STP3-F1
#
_entry.id   AF-A0AAD7STP3-F1
#
_cell.length_a   1.000
_cell.length_b   1.000
_cell.length_c   1.000
_cell.angle_alpha   90.00
_cell.angle_beta   90.00
_cell.angle_gamma   90.00
#
_symmetry.space_group_name_H-M   'P 1'
#
loop_
_entity.id
_entity.type
_entity.pdbx_description
1 polymer ?
#
loop_
_entity_poly.entity_id
_entity_poly.type
_entity_poly.pdbx_seq_one_letter_code
_entity_poly.pdbx_strand_id
1 'polypeptide(L)'
;MAFPAQDPYVLKASCKTYYETIRKTYRMNQEDNLQKKEDMIAARRRQRRRRLIKSRANVLQTEEERAIWTTVTVDMVSDEEDAILDGKPVWIVRPPERSTELSELCGVLQKRLDANQKYVLTHHARVGAERIDH
;
A
#
# COMPACT_ATOMS: atom_id res chain seq x y z
N MET A 1 -11.52 16.54 35.02
CA MET A 1 -10.58 16.80 33.90
C MET A 1 -11.29 17.72 32.92
N ALA A 2 -10.82 18.96 32.76
CA ALA A 2 -11.33 19.87 31.74
C ALA A 2 -10.57 19.61 30.44
N PHE A 3 -11.28 19.30 29.35
CA PHE A 3 -10.67 19.26 28.03
C PHE A 3 -10.23 20.69 27.68
N PRO A 4 -8.99 20.91 27.19
CA PRO A 4 -8.58 22.23 26.76
C PRO A 4 -9.54 22.70 25.66
N ALA A 5 -9.99 23.95 25.74
CA ALA A 5 -10.86 24.53 24.73
C ALA A 5 -10.19 24.41 23.36
N GLN A 6 -10.68 23.51 22.49
CA GLN A 6 -10.16 23.37 21.14
C GLN A 6 -10.30 24.71 20.41
N ASP A 7 -9.26 25.09 19.67
CA ASP A 7 -9.28 26.24 18.78
C ASP A 7 -10.52 26.16 17.85
N PRO A 8 -11.45 27.13 17.91
CA PRO A 8 -12.65 27.14 17.09
C PRO A 8 -12.35 27.06 15.58
N TYR A 9 -11.21 27.56 15.14
CA TYR A 9 -10.77 27.46 13.75
C TYR A 9 -10.44 26.02 13.37
N VAL A 10 -9.71 25.29 14.22
CA VAL A 10 -9.37 23.88 14.04
C VAL A 10 -10.65 23.03 14.02
N LEU A 11 -11.60 23.32 14.91
CA LEU A 11 -12.88 22.60 14.94
C LEU A 11 -13.67 22.79 13.64
N LYS A 12 -13.79 24.04 13.18
CA LYS A 12 -14.52 24.36 11.94
C LYS A 12 -13.86 23.71 10.71
N ALA A 13 -12.53 23.77 10.62
CA ALA A 13 -11.78 23.11 9.55
C ALA A 13 -12.00 21.58 9.57
N SER A 14 -11.93 20.96 10.74
CA SER A 14 -12.13 19.52 10.91
C SER A 14 -13.55 19.09 10.52
N CYS A 15 -14.57 19.83 10.95
CA CYS A 15 -15.95 19.57 10.56
C CYS A 15 -16.16 19.69 9.04
N LYS A 16 -15.55 20.70 8.40
CA LYS A 16 -15.61 20.89 6.95
C LYS A 16 -15.01 19.67 6.23
N THR A 17 -13.80 19.26 6.61
CA THR A 17 -13.14 18.09 6.02
C THR A 17 -13.98 16.82 6.20
N TYR A 18 -14.56 16.61 7.39
CA TYR A 18 -15.43 15.47 7.66
C TYR A 18 -16.63 15.40 6.70
N TYR A 19 -17.38 16.50 6.54
CA TYR A 19 -18.53 16.53 5.64
C TYR A 19 -18.14 16.43 4.15
N GLU A 20 -16.99 16.98 3.76
CA GLU A 20 -16.44 16.82 2.41
C GLU A 20 -16.10 15.34 2.11
N THR A 21 -15.51 14.63 3.08
CA THR A 21 -15.25 13.18 2.99
C THR A 21 -16.54 12.40 2.84
N ILE A 22 -17.54 12.64 3.69
CA ILE A 22 -18.86 11.97 3.59
C ILE A 22 -19.47 12.19 2.20
N ARG A 23 -19.47 13.44 1.71
CA ARG A 23 -20.04 13.79 0.41
C ARG A 23 -19.28 13.09 -0.73
N LYS A 24 -17.96 12.97 -0.64
CA LYS A 24 -17.14 12.28 -1.64
C LYS A 24 -17.43 10.77 -1.64
N THR A 25 -17.46 10.15 -0.46
CA THR A 25 -17.78 8.72 -0.29
C THR A 25 -19.18 8.39 -0.82
N TYR A 26 -20.18 9.20 -0.47
CA TYR A 26 -21.54 9.05 -0.97
C TYR A 26 -21.58 9.07 -2.50
N ARG A 27 -20.93 10.07 -3.13
CA ARG A 27 -20.87 10.18 -4.60
C ARG A 27 -20.19 8.98 -5.26
N MET A 28 -19.10 8.50 -4.68
CA MET A 28 -18.38 7.32 -5.21
C MET A 28 -19.14 6.01 -5.03
N ASN A 29 -20.09 5.95 -4.09
CA ASN A 29 -20.92 4.78 -3.83
C ASN A 29 -22.25 4.79 -4.63
N GLN A 30 -22.49 5.80 -5.46
CA GLN A 30 -23.61 5.77 -6.42
C GLN A 30 -23.32 4.76 -7.53
N GLU A 31 -24.36 4.06 -8.01
CA GLU A 31 -24.25 2.99 -9.01
C GLU A 31 -23.48 3.41 -10.26
N ASP A 32 -23.77 4.61 -10.79
CA ASP A 32 -23.09 5.21 -11.94
C ASP A 32 -21.57 5.39 -11.76
N ASN A 33 -21.08 5.40 -10.52
CA ASN A 33 -19.68 5.60 -10.18
C ASN A 33 -18.99 4.33 -9.65
N LEU A 34 -19.70 3.20 -9.49
CA LEU A 34 -19.11 1.95 -8.99
C LEU A 34 -17.96 1.46 -9.89
N GLN A 35 -18.14 1.48 -11.21
CA GLN A 35 -17.07 1.08 -12.13
C GLN A 35 -15.84 2.00 -12.00
N LYS A 36 -16.06 3.32 -11.94
CA LYS A 36 -14.96 4.30 -11.75
C LYS A 36 -14.23 4.08 -10.42
N LYS A 37 -14.97 3.72 -9.36
CA LYS A 37 -14.40 3.37 -8.05
C LYS A 37 -13.51 2.14 -8.16
N GLU A 38 -13.98 1.08 -8.81
CA GLU A 38 -13.20 -0.14 -9.04
C GLU A 38 -11.97 0.12 -9.90
N ASP A 39 -12.09 0.91 -10.98
CA ASP A 39 -10.97 1.27 -11.85
C ASP A 39 -9.90 2.07 -11.10
N MET A 40 -10.32 3.00 -10.23
CA MET A 40 -9.43 3.77 -9.37
C MET A 40 -8.71 2.87 -8.36
N ILE A 41 -9.43 1.95 -7.72
CA ILE A 41 -8.86 0.96 -6.79
C ILE A 41 -7.85 0.07 -7.53
N ALA A 42 -8.21 -0.44 -8.71
CA ALA A 42 -7.35 -1.28 -9.53
C ALA A 42 -6.10 -0.52 -10.02
N ALA A 43 -6.23 0.75 -10.39
CA ALA A 43 -5.10 1.59 -10.75
C ALA A 43 -4.14 1.81 -9.57
N ARG A 44 -4.67 2.07 -8.37
CA ARG A 44 -3.88 2.21 -7.14
C ARG A 44 -3.14 0.91 -6.79
N ARG A 45 -3.82 -0.23 -6.89
CA ARG A 45 -3.24 -1.58 -6.75
C ARG A 45 -2.07 -1.82 -7.71
N ARG A 46 -2.28 -1.61 -9.02
CA ARG A 46 -1.22 -1.70 -10.04
C ARG A 46 -0.03 -0.77 -9.75
N GLN A 47 -0.30 0.45 -9.28
CA GLN A 47 0.75 1.40 -8.93
C GLN A 47 1.59 0.90 -7.74
N ARG A 48 0.95 0.35 -6.70
CA ARG A 48 1.63 -0.22 -5.53
C ARG A 48 2.54 -1.40 -5.94
N ARG A 49 2.00 -2.35 -6.71
CA ARG A 49 2.77 -3.50 -7.24
C ARG A 49 4.00 -3.07 -8.04
N ARG A 50 3.86 -2.09 -8.94
CA ARG A 50 4.99 -1.54 -9.72
C ARG A 50 6.09 -0.96 -8.84
N ARG A 51 5.73 -0.25 -7.76
CA ARG A 51 6.70 0.29 -6.81
C ARG A 51 7.42 -0.81 -6.04
N LEU A 52 6.69 -1.84 -5.61
CA LEU A 52 7.27 -2.98 -4.93
C LEU A 52 8.24 -3.74 -5.85
N ILE A 53 7.85 -3.96 -7.11
CA ILE A 53 8.73 -4.56 -8.11
C ILE A 53 10.04 -3.78 -8.24
N LYS A 54 9.94 -2.47 -8.42
CA LYS A 54 11.12 -1.60 -8.52
C LYS A 54 11.99 -1.63 -7.27
N SER A 55 11.37 -1.70 -6.08
CA SER A 55 12.10 -1.73 -4.82
C SER A 55 12.86 -3.03 -4.63
N ARG A 56 12.21 -4.17 -4.89
CA ARG A 56 12.79 -5.51 -4.82
C ARG A 56 13.91 -5.70 -5.86
N ALA A 57 13.75 -5.14 -7.06
CA ALA A 57 14.81 -5.13 -8.07
C ALA A 57 16.12 -4.48 -7.58
N ASN A 58 16.05 -3.47 -6.70
CA ASN A 58 17.23 -2.76 -6.20
C ASN A 58 18.02 -3.55 -5.14
N VAL A 59 17.48 -4.64 -4.61
CA VAL A 59 18.11 -5.46 -3.56
C VAL A 59 18.42 -6.89 -4.02
N LEU A 60 18.33 -7.15 -5.33
CA LEU A 60 18.84 -8.37 -5.95
C LEU A 60 20.36 -8.39 -5.83
N GLN A 61 20.91 -9.53 -5.44
CA GLN A 61 22.34 -9.71 -5.19
C GLN A 61 22.96 -10.67 -6.21
N THR A 62 22.34 -11.82 -6.43
CA THR A 62 22.92 -12.88 -7.29
C THR A 62 22.35 -12.88 -8.70
N GLU A 63 23.00 -13.61 -9.61
CA GLU A 63 22.53 -13.73 -10.99
C GLU A 63 21.30 -14.63 -11.09
N GLU A 64 21.20 -15.65 -10.24
CA GLU A 64 20.04 -16.53 -10.14
C GLU A 64 18.79 -15.74 -9.72
N GLU A 65 18.93 -14.86 -8.72
CA GLU A 65 17.85 -13.96 -8.31
C GLU A 65 17.41 -13.04 -9.45
N ARG A 66 18.37 -12.50 -10.21
CA ARG A 66 18.07 -11.67 -11.38
C ARG A 66 17.36 -12.45 -12.47
N ALA A 67 17.79 -13.68 -12.76
CA ALA A 67 17.16 -14.55 -13.74
C ALA A 67 15.69 -14.82 -13.40
N ILE A 68 15.40 -15.21 -12.15
CA ILE A 68 14.03 -15.39 -11.65
C ILE A 68 13.25 -14.07 -11.79
N TRP A 69 13.86 -12.95 -11.39
CA TRP A 69 13.21 -11.64 -11.37
C TRP A 69 12.85 -11.10 -12.76
N THR A 70 13.58 -11.46 -13.82
CA THR A 70 13.27 -11.00 -15.19
C THR A 70 11.89 -11.43 -15.68
N THR A 71 11.35 -12.52 -15.15
CA THR A 71 10.04 -13.08 -15.54
C THR A 71 8.88 -12.48 -14.75
N VAL A 72 9.17 -11.67 -13.73
CA VAL A 72 8.15 -11.16 -12.79
C VAL A 72 7.30 -10.08 -13.45
N THR A 73 5.99 -10.33 -13.49
CA THR A 73 5.00 -9.35 -13.95
C THR A 73 4.24 -8.71 -12.78
N VAL A 74 3.50 -7.64 -13.07
CA VAL A 74 2.70 -6.91 -12.07
C VAL A 74 1.72 -7.82 -11.35
N ASP A 75 1.18 -8.85 -12.00
CA ASP A 75 0.17 -9.72 -11.40
C ASP A 75 0.74 -10.84 -10.52
N MET A 76 2.05 -11.10 -10.62
CA MET A 76 2.79 -12.08 -9.80
C MET A 76 3.27 -11.50 -8.46
N VAL A 77 3.00 -10.21 -8.21
CA VAL A 77 3.43 -9.48 -7.02
C VAL A 77 2.21 -8.99 -6.26
N SER A 78 2.19 -9.18 -4.93
CA SER A 78 1.11 -8.67 -4.09
C SER A 78 1.03 -7.14 -4.14
N ASP A 79 -0.17 -6.61 -3.91
CA ASP A 79 -0.40 -5.17 -3.78
C ASP A 79 0.45 -4.56 -2.68
N GLU A 80 0.53 -5.24 -1.54
CA GLU A 80 1.42 -4.94 -0.42
C GLU A 80 1.79 -6.28 0.21
N GLU A 81 3.04 -6.69 0.10
CA GLU A 81 3.60 -7.62 1.09
C GLU A 81 4.27 -6.79 2.18
N ASP A 82 4.16 -7.31 3.41
CA ASP A 82 4.94 -6.93 4.60
C ASP A 82 4.52 -5.67 5.36
N ALA A 83 3.27 -5.25 5.19
CA ALA A 83 2.58 -4.61 6.30
C ALA A 83 2.31 -5.68 7.38
N ILE A 84 3.27 -5.86 8.29
CA ILE A 84 3.05 -6.61 9.53
C ILE A 84 2.41 -5.64 10.52
N LEU A 85 1.12 -5.82 10.79
CA LEU A 85 0.44 -5.15 11.89
C LEU A 85 0.29 -6.17 13.02
N ASP A 86 0.86 -5.89 14.19
CA ASP A 86 0.77 -6.75 15.38
C ASP A 86 1.20 -8.21 15.14
N GLY A 87 2.25 -8.42 14.33
CA GLY A 87 2.76 -9.76 14.02
C GLY A 87 1.94 -10.54 12.99
N LYS A 88 0.94 -9.92 12.35
CA LYS A 88 0.12 -10.56 11.31
C LYS A 88 0.36 -9.91 9.94
N PRO A 89 0.56 -10.70 8.88
CA PRO A 89 0.64 -10.17 7.52
C PRO A 89 -0.73 -9.62 7.11
N VAL A 90 -0.80 -8.31 6.86
CA VAL A 90 -2.01 -7.64 6.35
C VAL A 90 -2.05 -7.80 4.83
N TRP A 91 -2.63 -8.91 4.36
CA TRP A 91 -2.96 -9.06 2.95
C TRP A 91 -4.18 -8.19 2.64
N ILE A 92 -4.00 -7.16 1.80
CA ILE A 92 -5.10 -6.24 1.51
C ILE A 92 -6.17 -6.90 0.61
N VAL A 93 -5.85 -7.93 -0.19
CA VAL A 93 -6.83 -8.46 -1.17
C VAL A 93 -6.71 -9.96 -1.52
N ARG A 94 -5.58 -10.44 -2.06
CA ARG A 94 -5.44 -11.79 -2.61
C ARG A 94 -3.96 -12.23 -2.64
N PRO A 95 -3.62 -13.48 -2.30
CA PRO A 95 -2.28 -14.02 -2.53
C PRO A 95 -1.94 -14.00 -4.04
N PRO A 96 -0.75 -13.53 -4.44
CA PRO A 96 -0.35 -13.58 -5.85
C PRO A 96 -0.18 -15.02 -6.33
N GLU A 97 -0.55 -15.29 -7.58
CA GLU A 97 -0.31 -16.57 -8.23
C GLU A 97 1.14 -16.60 -8.74
N ARG A 98 2.04 -17.24 -7.96
CA ARG A 98 3.47 -17.33 -8.27
C ARG A 98 4.04 -18.70 -7.89
N SER A 99 5.17 -19.06 -8.49
CA SER A 99 5.91 -20.27 -8.12
C SER A 99 6.39 -20.22 -6.67
N THR A 100 6.69 -21.39 -6.11
CA THR A 100 7.30 -21.52 -4.77
C THR A 100 8.63 -20.78 -4.71
N GLU A 101 9.46 -20.95 -5.73
CA GLU A 101 10.76 -20.28 -5.88
C GLU A 101 10.63 -18.74 -5.85
N LEU A 102 9.68 -18.18 -6.61
CA LEU A 102 9.45 -16.73 -6.59
C LEU A 102 8.89 -16.26 -5.23
N SER A 103 8.13 -17.10 -4.53
CA SER A 103 7.64 -16.79 -3.18
C SER A 103 8.78 -16.71 -2.16
N GLU A 104 9.70 -17.67 -2.21
CA GLU A 104 10.88 -17.71 -1.36
C GLU A 104 11.79 -16.50 -1.62
N LEU A 105 12.06 -16.22 -2.90
CA LEU A 105 12.82 -15.05 -3.32
C LEU A 105 12.18 -13.75 -2.81
N CYS A 106 10.87 -13.57 -3.01
CA CYS A 106 10.15 -12.40 -2.51
C CYS A 106 10.33 -12.20 -0.99
N GLY A 107 10.29 -13.29 -0.20
CA GLY A 107 10.52 -13.23 1.23
C GLY A 107 11.96 -12.83 1.61
N VAL A 108 12.96 -13.30 0.87
CA VAL A 108 14.36 -12.89 1.07
C VAL A 108 14.55 -11.41 0.71
N LEU A 109 14.02 -10.97 -0.44
CA LEU A 109 14.11 -9.58 -0.88
C LEU A 109 13.40 -8.64 0.08
N GLN A 110 12.29 -9.07 0.68
CA GLN A 110 11.66 -8.27 1.71
C GLN A 110 12.57 -8.10 2.92
N LYS A 111 13.14 -9.17 3.48
CA LYS A 111 14.03 -9.07 4.64
C LYS A 111 15.19 -8.09 4.37
N ARG A 112 15.70 -8.04 3.14
CA ARG A 112 16.71 -7.06 2.71
C ARG A 112 16.17 -5.63 2.65
N LEU A 113 14.93 -5.43 2.20
CA LEU A 113 14.27 -4.13 2.21
C LEU A 113 13.98 -3.64 3.62
N ASP A 114 13.53 -4.51 4.52
CA ASP A 114 13.23 -4.17 5.92
C ASP A 114 14.51 -3.87 6.71
N ALA A 115 15.64 -4.49 6.35
CA ALA A 115 16.95 -4.12 6.88
C ALA A 115 17.42 -2.74 6.41
N ASN A 116 16.83 -2.16 5.35
CA ASN A 116 17.17 -0.86 4.83
C ASN A 116 16.35 0.25 5.51
N GLN A 117 16.96 0.93 6.48
CA GLN A 117 16.32 2.01 7.25
C GLN A 117 15.68 3.10 6.37
N LYS A 118 16.31 3.45 5.24
CA LYS A 118 15.76 4.46 4.31
C LYS A 118 14.49 3.95 3.65
N TYR A 119 14.47 2.68 3.23
CA TYR A 119 13.28 2.06 2.68
C TYR A 119 12.15 2.06 3.71
N VAL A 120 12.41 1.56 4.91
CA VAL A 120 11.45 1.50 6.03
C VAL A 120 10.81 2.86 6.33
N LEU A 121 11.62 3.91 6.51
CA LEU A 121 11.12 5.25 6.78
C LEU A 121 10.23 5.80 5.65
N THR A 122 10.67 5.64 4.39
CA THR A 122 9.86 6.09 3.24
C THR A 122 8.63 5.22 2.99
N HIS A 123 8.64 3.96 3.41
CA HIS A 123 7.53 3.03 3.29
C HIS A 123 6.47 3.36 4.34
N HIS A 124 6.82 3.47 5.62
CA HIS A 124 5.89 3.84 6.69
C HIS A 124 5.25 5.21 6.47
N ALA A 125 6.01 6.21 6.01
CA ALA A 125 5.45 7.52 5.69
C ALA A 125 4.37 7.43 4.59
N ARG A 126 4.57 6.56 3.60
CA ARG A 126 3.60 6.34 2.50
C ARG A 126 2.38 5.55 2.96
N VAL A 127 2.57 4.45 3.69
CA VAL A 127 1.47 3.65 4.24
C VAL A 127 0.63 4.50 5.19
N GLY A 128 1.27 5.34 6.01
CA GLY A 128 0.59 6.31 6.87
C GLY A 128 -0.21 7.35 6.09
N ALA A 129 0.33 7.90 5.00
CA ALA A 129 -0.37 8.86 4.15
C ALA A 129 -1.56 8.21 3.40
N GLU A 130 -1.40 7.00 2.86
CA GLU A 130 -2.48 6.29 2.16
C GLU A 130 -3.59 5.82 3.10
N ARG A 131 -3.32 5.68 4.41
CA ARG A 131 -4.32 5.31 5.43
C ARG A 131 -5.24 6.47 5.85
N ILE A 132 -4.80 7.72 5.67
CA ILE A 132 -5.62 8.92 5.98
C ILE A 132 -6.70 9.15 4.91
N ASP A 133 -6.56 8.53 3.73
CA ASP A 133 -7.48 8.65 2.60
C ASP A 133 -8.66 7.65 2.61
N HIS A 134 -8.82 6.85 3.67
CA HIS A 134 -9.84 5.81 3.80
C HIS A 134 -10.97 6.18 4.76
#